data_AF-A0A832FVB0-F1
#
_entry.id   AF-A0A832FVB0-F1
#
_cell.length_a   1.000
_cell.length_b   1.000
_cell.length_c   1.000
_cell.angle_alpha   90.00
_cell.angle_beta   90.00
_cell.angle_gamma   90.00
#
_symmetry.space_group_name_H-M   'P 1'
#
loop_
_entity.id
_entity.type
_entity.pdbx_description
1 polymer ?
#
loop_
_entity_poly.entity_id
_entity_poly.type
_entity_poly.pdbx_seq_one_letter_code
_entity_poly.pdbx_strand_id
1 'polypeptide(L)'
;VCRIAQMARATGIHLVIATQRPSVDVVTGLIKANFPARISFAVSTQIDSRVILDAPGAEQLLGRGDMLFMPPDASKLARLQGCWVSDPEIERLVSYWKGQALQQAAALPPASAGPLVQQPLWQEVEDEERDEGDALLGEAIELVRAQNRASVSLLQRKLRVGYARAARLMDLLEERGVVGPAEGPTHSREVLPPPADEHEEEVEAEEFEYEEDEA
;
A
#
# COMPACT_ATOMS: atom_id res chain seq x y z
N VAL A 1 7.37 -3.18 -11.96
CA VAL A 1 7.80 -2.19 -12.99
C VAL A 1 7.00 -2.29 -14.28
N CYS A 2 6.97 -3.44 -14.98
CA CYS A 2 6.29 -3.55 -16.28
C CYS A 2 4.80 -3.18 -16.26
N ARG A 3 4.03 -3.64 -15.25
CA ARG A 3 2.61 -3.29 -15.09
C ARG A 3 2.38 -1.77 -15.01
N ILE A 4 3.25 -1.06 -14.28
CA ILE A 4 3.17 0.40 -14.16
C ILE A 4 3.50 1.01 -15.53
N ALA A 5 4.62 0.62 -16.15
CA ALA A 5 5.03 1.16 -17.45
C ALA A 5 3.97 0.99 -18.55
N GLN A 6 3.16 -0.08 -18.51
CA GLN A 6 2.06 -0.34 -19.45
C GLN A 6 0.86 0.61 -19.29
N MET A 7 0.50 0.96 -18.05
CA MET A 7 -0.76 1.67 -17.75
C MET A 7 -0.56 3.16 -17.44
N ALA A 8 0.66 3.55 -17.07
CA ALA A 8 0.96 4.85 -16.48
C ALA A 8 0.85 6.05 -17.43
N ARG A 9 0.92 5.85 -18.75
CA ARG A 9 0.96 6.96 -19.73
C ARG A 9 -0.27 7.86 -19.65
N ALA A 10 -1.46 7.28 -19.52
CA ALA A 10 -2.71 8.03 -19.48
C ALA A 10 -2.92 8.75 -18.12
N THR A 11 -2.27 8.27 -17.06
CA THR A 11 -2.41 8.82 -15.70
C THR A 11 -1.35 9.87 -15.36
N GLY A 12 -0.48 10.22 -16.32
CA GLY A 12 0.61 11.18 -16.09
C GLY A 12 1.74 10.66 -15.20
N ILE A 13 1.81 9.34 -14.98
CA ILE A 13 2.91 8.73 -14.24
C ILE A 13 4.04 8.41 -15.22
N HIS A 14 5.24 8.93 -14.95
CA HIS A 14 6.43 8.75 -15.79
C HIS A 14 7.52 8.01 -15.02
N LEU A 15 8.21 7.09 -15.70
CA LEU A 15 9.25 6.27 -15.10
C LEU A 15 10.58 6.55 -15.80
N VAL A 16 11.61 6.77 -14.99
CA VAL A 16 13.01 6.85 -15.44
C VAL A 16 13.77 5.70 -14.78
N ILE A 17 14.42 4.87 -15.60
CA ILE A 17 15.24 3.76 -15.12
C ILE A 17 16.67 3.97 -15.60
N ALA A 18 17.62 3.90 -14.67
CA ALA A 18 19.04 4.01 -14.96
C ALA A 18 19.79 2.78 -14.43
N THR A 19 20.78 2.31 -15.18
CA THR A 19 21.66 1.21 -14.78
C THR A 19 23.06 1.44 -15.34
N GLN A 20 24.07 0.99 -14.61
CA GLN A 20 25.47 0.90 -15.08
C GLN A 20 25.83 -0.50 -15.57
N ARG A 21 24.91 -1.47 -15.45
CA ARG A 21 25.10 -2.86 -15.85
C ARG A 21 24.13 -3.19 -17.00
N PRO A 22 24.48 -2.87 -18.25
CA PRO A 22 23.64 -3.15 -19.41
C PRO A 22 23.77 -4.62 -19.84
N SER A 23 23.27 -5.55 -19.02
CA SER A 23 23.17 -6.97 -19.38
C SER A 23 21.75 -7.34 -19.80
N VAL A 24 21.61 -8.45 -20.55
CA VAL A 24 20.30 -8.97 -21.00
C VAL A 24 19.40 -9.32 -19.81
N ASP A 25 19.99 -9.71 -18.68
CA ASP A 25 19.25 -10.04 -17.45
C ASP A 25 18.67 -8.79 -16.76
N VAL A 26 19.29 -7.63 -16.96
CA VAL A 26 18.83 -6.35 -16.40
C VAL A 26 17.90 -5.64 -17.38
N VAL A 27 18.34 -5.48 -18.63
CA VAL A 27 17.57 -4.86 -19.72
C VAL A 27 16.85 -5.95 -20.52
N THR A 28 15.93 -6.63 -19.83
CA THR A 28 15.17 -7.75 -20.41
C THR A 28 14.27 -7.30 -21.56
N GLY A 29 13.79 -8.26 -22.36
CA GLY A 29 12.82 -7.98 -23.42
C GLY A 29 11.54 -7.29 -22.92
N LEU A 30 11.07 -7.61 -21.70
CA LEU A 30 9.92 -6.95 -21.09
C LEU A 30 10.19 -5.49 -20.75
N ILE A 31 11.42 -5.16 -20.33
CA ILE A 31 11.83 -3.76 -20.14
C ILE A 31 11.85 -3.06 -21.50
N LYS A 32 12.53 -3.62 -22.50
CA LYS A 32 12.60 -3.00 -23.83
C LYS A 32 11.22 -2.75 -24.44
N ALA A 33 10.29 -3.69 -24.30
CA ALA A 33 8.93 -3.56 -24.82
C ALA A 33 8.12 -2.40 -24.20
N ASN A 34 8.43 -1.99 -22.97
CA ASN A 34 7.67 -0.96 -22.25
C ASN A 34 8.39 0.39 -22.13
N PHE A 35 9.68 0.45 -22.47
CA PHE A 35 10.50 1.65 -22.46
C PHE A 35 11.05 1.91 -23.86
N PRO A 36 10.25 2.46 -24.79
CA PRO A 36 10.66 2.69 -26.17
C PRO A 36 11.66 3.85 -26.31
N ALA A 37 11.57 4.87 -25.44
CA ALA A 37 12.56 5.94 -25.36
C ALA A 37 13.76 5.48 -24.53
N ARG A 38 14.97 5.53 -25.10
CA ARG A 38 16.18 5.04 -24.44
C ARG A 38 17.35 5.97 -24.66
N ILE A 39 18.20 6.07 -23.64
CA ILE A 39 19.45 6.82 -23.69
C ILE A 39 20.57 5.86 -23.31
N SER A 40 21.66 5.86 -24.09
CA SER A 40 22.91 5.22 -23.71
C SER A 40 24.02 6.26 -23.68
N PHE A 41 24.73 6.31 -22.56
CA PHE A 41 26.05 6.92 -22.49
C PHE A 41 27.10 5.94 -23.04
N ALA A 42 28.37 6.36 -23.00
CA ALA A 42 29.48 5.50 -23.39
C ALA A 42 29.46 4.17 -22.64
N VAL A 43 29.56 3.08 -23.40
CA VAL A 43 29.64 1.70 -22.90
C VAL A 43 30.91 1.03 -23.39
N SER A 44 31.32 -0.04 -22.73
CA SER A 44 32.59 -0.71 -23.02
C SER A 44 32.57 -1.53 -24.31
N THR A 45 31.42 -2.10 -24.68
CA THR A 45 31.33 -3.02 -25.82
C THR A 45 30.14 -2.74 -26.72
N GLN A 46 30.25 -3.18 -27.97
CA GLN A 46 29.15 -3.13 -28.92
C GLN A 46 27.97 -4.03 -28.49
N ILE A 47 28.24 -5.08 -27.71
CA ILE A 47 27.19 -5.95 -27.16
C ILE A 47 26.33 -5.15 -26.17
N ASP A 48 26.96 -4.39 -25.27
CA ASP A 48 26.26 -3.52 -24.31
C ASP A 48 25.43 -2.45 -25.03
N SER A 49 25.96 -1.86 -26.11
CA SER A 49 25.20 -0.92 -26.94
C SER A 49 23.93 -1.56 -27.49
N ARG A 50 24.01 -2.80 -27.99
CA ARG A 50 22.84 -3.53 -28.49
C ARG A 50 21.87 -3.93 -27.39
N VAL A 51 22.34 -4.20 -26.18
CA VAL A 51 21.45 -4.50 -25.04
C VAL A 51 20.56 -3.30 -24.73
N ILE A 52 21.09 -2.07 -24.80
CA ILE A 52 20.36 -0.85 -24.47
C ILE A 52 19.55 -0.32 -25.67
N LEU A 53 20.19 -0.18 -26.83
CA LEU A 53 19.65 0.53 -28.00
C LEU A 53 19.22 -0.39 -29.14
N ASP A 54 19.35 -1.71 -29.00
CA ASP A 54 19.16 -2.67 -30.11
C ASP A 54 20.04 -2.37 -31.35
N ALA A 55 21.04 -1.48 -31.20
CA ALA A 55 21.90 -0.96 -32.26
C ALA A 55 23.32 -0.69 -31.72
N PRO A 56 24.36 -0.78 -32.56
CA PRO A 56 25.72 -0.39 -32.19
C PRO A 56 25.89 1.13 -32.17
N GLY A 57 26.97 1.62 -31.55
CA GLY A 57 27.41 3.02 -31.60
C GLY A 57 27.72 3.62 -30.25
N ALA A 58 27.10 3.12 -29.16
CA ALA A 58 27.36 3.65 -27.83
C ALA A 58 28.79 3.33 -27.34
N GLU A 59 29.42 2.30 -27.89
CA GLU A 59 30.83 1.96 -27.64
C GLU A 59 31.83 2.97 -28.22
N GLN A 60 31.37 3.86 -29.11
CA GLN A 60 32.18 4.87 -29.78
C GLN A 60 32.01 6.27 -29.17
N LEU A 61 31.20 6.39 -28.12
CA LEU A 61 30.97 7.65 -27.42
C LEU A 61 32.20 8.04 -26.60
N LEU A 62 32.42 9.35 -26.47
CA LEU A 62 33.60 9.93 -25.83
C LEU A 62 33.50 9.96 -24.29
N GLY A 63 32.34 9.60 -23.74
CA GLY A 63 32.01 9.76 -22.32
C GLY A 63 31.70 11.23 -21.96
N ARG A 64 31.79 11.57 -20.67
CA ARG A 64 31.59 12.95 -20.16
C ARG A 64 30.33 13.65 -20.69
N GLY A 65 29.21 12.93 -20.71
CA GLY A 65 27.92 13.45 -21.17
C GLY A 65 27.58 13.16 -22.63
N ASP A 66 28.51 12.65 -23.44
CA ASP A 66 28.21 12.20 -24.81
C ASP A 66 27.30 10.98 -24.78
N MET A 67 26.18 11.05 -25.51
CA MET A 67 25.12 10.04 -25.46
C MET A 67 24.45 9.81 -26.80
N LEU A 68 23.84 8.63 -26.96
CA LEU A 68 22.90 8.32 -28.02
C LEU A 68 21.49 8.24 -27.44
N PHE A 69 20.56 8.94 -28.08
CA PHE A 69 19.15 8.91 -27.76
C PHE A 69 18.37 8.18 -28.86
N MET A 70 17.60 7.20 -28.45
CA MET A 70 16.59 6.53 -29.25
C MET A 70 15.22 7.14 -28.92
N PRO A 71 14.64 7.95 -29.81
CA PRO A 71 13.28 8.44 -29.62
C PRO A 71 12.27 7.30 -29.77
N PRO A 72 11.10 7.39 -29.12
CA PRO A 72 10.07 6.36 -29.23
C PRO A 72 9.44 6.27 -30.63
N ASP A 73 9.53 7.34 -31.41
CA ASP A 73 8.78 7.51 -32.66
C ASP A 73 9.66 7.32 -33.91
N ALA A 74 10.98 7.15 -33.74
CA ALA A 74 11.91 6.99 -34.85
C ALA A 74 13.01 5.97 -34.53
N SER A 75 13.37 5.16 -35.52
CA SER A 75 14.41 4.14 -35.39
C SER A 75 15.84 4.69 -35.46
N LYS A 76 16.00 5.96 -35.86
CA LYS A 76 17.32 6.58 -35.99
C LYS A 76 17.78 7.15 -34.65
N LEU A 77 18.98 6.76 -34.24
CA LEU A 77 19.66 7.31 -33.08
C LEU A 77 20.08 8.76 -33.31
N ALA A 78 19.82 9.61 -32.32
CA ALA A 78 20.34 10.97 -32.26
C ALA A 78 21.52 11.03 -31.29
N ARG A 79 22.66 11.55 -31.74
CA ARG A 79 23.79 11.83 -30.85
C ARG A 79 23.60 13.19 -30.17
N LEU A 80 23.69 13.21 -28.85
CA LEU A 80 23.44 14.38 -28.02
C LEU A 80 24.57 14.57 -27.00
N GLN A 81 24.72 15.80 -26.52
CA GLN A 81 25.65 16.12 -25.43
C GLN A 81 24.85 16.49 -24.19
N GLY A 82 25.11 15.78 -23.09
CA GLY A 82 24.51 16.04 -21.79
C GLY A 82 25.01 17.33 -21.17
N CYS A 83 24.12 18.03 -20.49
CA CYS A 83 24.50 19.18 -19.67
C CYS A 83 25.29 18.69 -18.45
N TRP A 84 26.40 19.34 -18.16
CA TRP A 84 27.13 19.13 -16.93
C TRP A 84 26.51 19.98 -15.83
N VAL A 85 26.20 19.36 -14.70
CA VAL A 85 25.74 20.04 -13.49
C VAL A 85 26.62 19.54 -12.36
N SER A 86 27.26 20.45 -11.64
CA SER A 86 28.15 20.14 -10.54
C SER A 86 27.39 19.88 -9.24
N ASP A 87 27.97 19.13 -8.31
CA ASP A 87 27.36 18.86 -7.00
C ASP A 87 26.97 20.16 -6.25
N PRO A 88 27.81 21.23 -6.22
CA PRO A 88 27.41 22.50 -5.60
C PRO A 88 26.20 23.16 -6.28
N GLU A 89 26.00 22.99 -7.59
CA GLU A 89 24.80 23.48 -8.28
C GLU A 89 23.55 22.72 -7.84
N ILE A 90 23.67 21.39 -7.72
CA ILE A 90 22.59 20.53 -7.22
C ILE A 90 22.23 20.92 -5.78
N GLU A 91 23.22 21.10 -4.91
CA GLU A 91 23.00 21.49 -3.51
C GLU A 91 22.28 22.84 -3.38
N ARG A 92 22.65 23.83 -4.21
CA ARG A 92 21.96 25.13 -4.26
C ARG A 92 20.51 24.99 -4.70
N LEU A 93 20.23 24.18 -5.72
CA LEU A 93 18.86 23.91 -6.18
C LEU A 93 18.02 23.23 -5.10
N VAL A 94 18.57 22.19 -4.45
CA VAL A 94 17.89 21.48 -3.36
C VAL A 94 17.61 22.43 -2.19
N SER A 95 18.57 23.28 -1.82
CA SER A 95 18.41 24.24 -0.72
C SER A 95 17.35 25.29 -1.03
N TYR A 96 17.31 25.79 -2.28
CA TYR A 96 16.28 26.72 -2.74
C TYR A 96 14.87 26.12 -2.57
N TRP A 97 14.64 24.90 -3.07
CA TRP A 97 13.34 24.25 -2.97
C TRP A 97 12.93 23.89 -1.54
N LYS A 98 13.88 23.49 -0.70
CA LYS A 98 13.63 23.28 0.74
C LYS A 98 13.19 24.58 1.44
N GLY A 99 13.85 25.70 1.10
CA GLY A 99 13.47 27.02 1.60
C GLY A 99 12.05 27.43 1.20
N GLN A 100 11.68 27.19 -0.06
CA GLN A 100 10.32 27.44 -0.56
C GLN A 100 9.26 26.60 0.16
N ALA A 101 9.52 25.30 0.37
CA ALA A 101 8.59 24.43 1.09
C ALA A 101 8.39 24.87 2.55
N LEU A 102 9.46 25.30 3.22
CA LEU A 102 9.38 25.82 4.60
C LEU A 102 8.57 27.12 4.67
N GLN A 103 8.75 28.02 3.69
CA GLN A 103 7.97 29.26 3.59
C GLN A 103 6.49 28.99 3.35
N GLN A 104 6.15 28.02 2.50
CA GLN A 104 4.77 27.61 2.27
C GLN A 104 4.14 26.96 3.52
N ALA A 105 4.89 26.10 4.21
CA ALA A 105 4.44 25.50 5.47
C ALA A 105 4.21 26.54 6.57
N ALA A 106 5.08 27.56 6.67
CA ALA A 106 4.93 28.66 7.62
C ALA A 106 3.75 29.60 7.29
N ALA A 107 3.29 29.62 6.03
CA ALA A 107 2.13 30.39 5.58
C ALA A 107 0.79 29.66 5.81
N LEU A 108 0.81 28.37 6.14
CA LEU A 108 -0.39 27.59 6.47
C LEU A 108 -0.71 27.72 7.97
N PRO A 109 -1.99 27.80 8.36
CA PRO A 109 -2.37 27.81 9.78
C PRO A 109 -1.90 26.52 10.47
N PRO A 110 -1.56 26.58 11.78
CA PRO A 110 -0.88 25.49 12.50
C PRO A 110 -1.66 24.16 12.56
N ALA A 111 -2.95 24.16 12.21
CA ALA A 111 -3.78 22.95 12.12
C ALA A 111 -3.53 22.12 10.85
N SER A 112 -2.81 22.64 9.84
CA SER A 112 -2.54 21.96 8.56
C SER A 112 -1.06 21.62 8.35
N ALA A 113 -0.20 21.99 9.32
CA ALA A 113 1.25 21.87 9.24
C ALA A 113 1.77 20.48 9.62
N GLY A 114 1.10 19.42 9.14
CA GLY A 114 1.71 18.10 9.09
C GLY A 114 2.86 18.12 8.08
N PRO A 115 3.90 17.28 8.25
CA PRO A 115 4.95 17.15 7.24
C PRO A 115 4.30 16.89 5.88
N LEU A 116 4.67 17.66 4.85
CA LEU A 116 4.41 17.31 3.44
C LEU A 116 5.29 16.11 3.04
N VAL A 117 5.22 15.04 3.84
CA VAL A 117 5.67 13.72 3.43
C VAL A 117 4.53 13.23 2.57
N GLN A 118 4.82 12.94 1.30
CA GLN A 118 3.92 12.16 0.46
C GLN A 118 3.67 10.86 1.22
N GLN A 119 2.55 10.78 1.94
CA GLN A 119 2.20 9.56 2.62
C GLN A 119 2.09 8.49 1.53
N PRO A 120 2.74 7.33 1.70
CA PRO A 120 2.53 6.23 0.78
C PRO A 120 1.01 6.00 0.70
N LEU A 121 0.44 6.08 -0.51
CA LEU A 121 -0.99 5.85 -0.77
C LEU A 121 -1.50 4.55 -0.10
N TRP A 122 -0.61 3.61 0.17
CA TRP A 122 -0.86 2.35 0.88
C TRP A 122 -1.29 2.55 2.35
N GLN A 123 -0.78 3.57 3.06
CA GLN A 123 -1.18 3.86 4.44
C GLN A 123 -2.62 4.35 4.51
N GLU A 124 -3.02 5.24 3.60
CA GLU A 124 -4.40 5.73 3.53
C GLU A 124 -5.39 4.58 3.22
N VAL A 125 -5.02 3.66 2.33
CA VAL A 125 -5.85 2.48 2.02
C VAL A 125 -5.90 1.49 3.21
N GLU A 126 -4.79 1.31 3.94
CA GLU A 126 -4.78 0.48 5.15
C GLU A 126 -5.61 1.09 6.28
N ASP A 127 -5.55 2.40 6.47
CA ASP A 127 -6.33 3.12 7.47
C ASP A 127 -7.83 3.14 7.11
N GLU A 128 -8.20 3.40 5.85
CA GLU A 128 -9.60 3.28 5.38
C GLU A 128 -10.11 1.83 5.52
N GLU A 129 -9.29 0.83 5.20
CA GLU A 129 -9.65 -0.57 5.36
C GLU A 129 -9.80 -1.00 6.82
N ARG A 130 -9.07 -0.35 7.73
CA ARG A 130 -9.12 -0.56 9.18
C ARG A 130 -10.36 0.10 9.77
N ASP A 131 -10.63 1.36 9.43
CA ASP A 131 -11.82 2.09 9.86
C ASP A 131 -13.12 1.42 9.38
N GLU A 132 -13.17 0.95 8.12
CA GLU A 132 -14.33 0.20 7.62
C GLU A 132 -14.45 -1.21 8.26
N GLY A 133 -13.33 -1.82 8.65
CA GLY A 133 -13.32 -3.07 9.41
C GLY A 133 -13.93 -2.87 10.81
N ASP A 134 -13.54 -1.80 11.50
CA ASP A 134 -14.07 -1.45 12.81
C ASP A 134 -15.56 -1.06 12.75
N ALA A 135 -16.00 -0.39 11.69
CA ALA A 135 -17.41 -0.05 11.48
C ALA A 135 -18.31 -1.30 11.35
N LEU A 136 -17.84 -2.34 10.63
CA LEU A 136 -18.59 -3.59 10.42
C LEU A 136 -18.47 -4.59 11.58
N LEU A 137 -17.62 -4.30 12.57
CA LEU A 137 -17.38 -5.19 13.70
C LEU A 137 -18.64 -5.40 14.55
N GLY A 138 -19.46 -4.37 14.73
CA GLY A 138 -20.75 -4.49 15.44
C GLY A 138 -21.69 -5.49 14.75
N GLU A 139 -21.87 -5.35 13.44
CA GLU A 139 -22.70 -6.26 12.63
C GLU A 139 -22.13 -7.69 12.63
N ALA A 140 -20.80 -7.82 12.62
CA ALA A 140 -20.14 -9.13 12.69
C ALA A 140 -20.41 -9.84 14.02
N ILE A 141 -20.37 -9.12 15.15
CA ILE A 141 -20.68 -9.66 16.49
C ILE A 141 -22.11 -10.19 16.55
N GLU A 142 -23.08 -9.38 16.11
CA GLU A 142 -24.49 -9.76 16.11
C GLU A 142 -24.74 -10.99 15.23
N LEU A 143 -24.17 -11.00 14.03
CA LEU A 143 -24.30 -12.08 13.08
C LEU A 143 -23.73 -13.40 13.61
N VAL A 144 -22.55 -13.35 14.22
CA VAL A 144 -21.85 -14.52 14.76
C VAL A 144 -22.59 -15.08 15.98
N ARG A 145 -23.07 -14.21 16.87
CA ARG A 145 -23.92 -14.60 18.01
C ARG A 145 -25.24 -15.22 17.56
N ALA A 146 -25.89 -14.66 16.54
CA ALA A 146 -27.15 -15.20 16.01
C ALA A 146 -27.00 -16.57 15.33
N GLN A 147 -25.85 -16.85 14.71
CA GLN A 147 -25.58 -18.11 14.00
C GLN A 147 -24.88 -19.15 14.87
N ASN A 148 -24.42 -18.76 16.08
CA ASN A 148 -23.63 -19.56 17.01
C ASN A 148 -22.40 -20.25 16.38
N ARG A 149 -21.90 -19.71 15.26
CA ARG A 149 -20.77 -20.20 14.48
C ARG A 149 -20.09 -19.03 13.76
N ALA A 150 -18.77 -18.94 13.88
CA ALA A 150 -17.98 -17.94 13.16
C ALA A 150 -17.14 -18.61 12.06
N SER A 151 -17.10 -18.04 10.86
CA SER A 151 -16.12 -18.40 9.85
C SER A 151 -15.88 -17.24 8.89
N VAL A 152 -14.68 -17.19 8.31
CA VAL A 152 -14.31 -16.16 7.32
C VAL A 152 -15.30 -16.17 6.15
N SER A 153 -15.69 -17.35 5.66
CA SER A 153 -16.65 -17.48 4.56
C SER A 153 -18.07 -17.03 4.92
N LEU A 154 -18.49 -17.21 6.18
CA LEU A 154 -19.77 -16.70 6.68
C LEU A 154 -19.79 -15.17 6.70
N LEU A 155 -18.72 -14.54 7.20
CA LEU A 155 -18.56 -13.08 7.23
C LEU A 155 -18.51 -12.50 5.80
N GLN A 156 -17.74 -13.12 4.89
CA GLN A 156 -17.69 -12.70 3.48
C GLN A 156 -19.07 -12.66 2.82
N ARG A 157 -19.86 -13.72 2.99
CA ARG A 157 -21.16 -13.84 2.31
C ARG A 157 -22.21 -12.92 2.91
N LYS A 158 -22.20 -12.72 4.22
CA LYS A 158 -23.25 -11.98 4.94
C LYS A 158 -22.96 -10.47 4.98
N LEU A 159 -21.71 -10.07 5.19
CA LEU A 159 -21.30 -8.66 5.21
C LEU A 159 -20.84 -8.15 3.83
N ARG A 160 -20.84 -9.02 2.80
CA ARG A 160 -20.44 -8.71 1.41
C ARG A 160 -19.01 -8.12 1.32
N VAL A 161 -18.12 -8.61 2.17
CA VAL A 161 -16.72 -8.17 2.24
C VAL A 161 -15.75 -9.17 1.57
N GLY A 162 -14.60 -8.67 1.12
CA GLY A 162 -13.51 -9.51 0.59
C GLY A 162 -12.85 -10.40 1.65
N TYR A 163 -12.05 -11.37 1.22
CA TYR A 163 -11.40 -12.35 2.11
C TYR A 163 -10.50 -11.69 3.15
N ALA A 164 -9.63 -10.76 2.73
CA ALA A 164 -8.70 -10.07 3.64
C ALA A 164 -9.44 -9.31 4.75
N ARG A 165 -10.54 -8.62 4.42
CA ARG A 165 -11.38 -7.92 5.40
C ARG A 165 -12.12 -8.88 6.33
N ALA A 166 -12.67 -9.98 5.81
CA ALA A 166 -13.32 -11.00 6.63
C ALA A 166 -12.35 -11.71 7.60
N ALA A 167 -11.09 -11.92 7.18
CA ALA A 167 -10.05 -12.46 8.05
C ALA A 167 -9.72 -11.50 9.19
N ARG A 168 -9.52 -10.20 8.90
CA ARG A 168 -9.30 -9.18 9.93
C ARG A 168 -10.47 -9.05 10.90
N LEU A 169 -11.71 -9.08 10.41
CA LEU A 169 -12.90 -9.11 11.28
C LEU A 169 -12.91 -10.34 12.19
N MET A 170 -12.46 -11.50 11.70
CA MET A 170 -12.35 -12.72 12.50
C MET A 170 -11.33 -12.58 13.63
N ASP A 171 -10.19 -11.94 13.36
CA ASP A 171 -9.13 -11.71 14.34
C ASP A 171 -9.59 -10.68 15.39
N LEU A 172 -10.29 -9.61 14.98
CA LEU A 172 -10.90 -8.64 15.89
C LEU A 172 -11.98 -9.26 16.80
N LEU A 173 -12.76 -10.22 16.28
CA LEU A 173 -13.74 -10.98 17.07
C LEU A 173 -13.07 -11.90 18.10
N GLU A 174 -11.90 -12.45 17.79
CA GLU A 174 -11.08 -13.23 18.74
C GLU A 174 -10.47 -12.32 19.80
N GLU A 175 -9.88 -11.18 19.43
CA GLU A 175 -9.33 -10.19 20.37
C GLU A 175 -10.38 -9.67 21.36
N ARG A 176 -11.63 -9.51 20.91
CA ARG A 176 -12.75 -9.10 21.78
C ARG A 176 -13.40 -10.24 22.56
N GLY A 177 -12.86 -11.46 22.48
CA GLY A 177 -13.39 -12.63 23.19
C GLY A 177 -14.80 -13.02 22.75
N VAL A 178 -15.21 -12.69 21.52
CA VAL A 178 -16.50 -13.10 20.95
C VAL A 178 -16.36 -14.48 20.29
N VAL A 179 -15.17 -14.83 19.84
CA VAL A 179 -14.87 -16.07 19.14
C VAL A 179 -13.63 -16.72 19.78
N GLY A 180 -13.66 -18.05 19.92
CA GLY A 180 -12.55 -18.82 20.47
C GLY A 180 -11.33 -18.90 19.55
N PRO A 181 -10.20 -19.40 20.06
CA PRO A 181 -8.96 -19.56 19.30
C PRO A 181 -9.14 -20.51 18.11
N ALA A 182 -8.26 -20.40 17.12
CA ALA A 182 -8.31 -21.25 15.93
C ALA A 182 -8.04 -22.73 16.26
N GLU A 183 -9.09 -23.55 16.32
CA GLU A 183 -8.98 -25.01 16.53
C GLU A 183 -8.82 -25.79 15.21
N GLY A 184 -7.59 -26.20 14.91
CA GLY A 184 -7.30 -27.24 13.91
C GLY A 184 -7.70 -26.91 12.45
N PRO A 185 -7.71 -27.90 11.54
CA PRO A 185 -7.90 -27.71 10.10
C PRO A 185 -9.33 -27.31 9.69
N THR A 186 -10.20 -26.99 10.65
CA THR A 186 -11.60 -26.61 10.41
C THR A 186 -11.72 -25.09 10.36
N HIS A 187 -12.19 -24.54 9.25
CA HIS A 187 -12.32 -23.08 9.04
C HIS A 187 -13.41 -22.38 9.89
N SER A 188 -14.02 -23.07 10.87
CA SER A 188 -15.08 -22.52 11.74
C SER A 188 -14.57 -22.42 13.18
N ARG A 189 -14.79 -21.27 13.82
CA ARG A 189 -14.46 -21.03 15.23
C ARG A 189 -15.73 -20.99 16.09
N GLU A 190 -15.61 -21.44 17.34
CA GLU A 190 -16.68 -21.43 18.33
C GLU A 190 -16.97 -20.00 18.82
N VAL A 191 -18.24 -19.71 19.13
CA VAL A 191 -18.68 -18.39 19.61
C VAL A 191 -18.77 -18.43 21.13
N LEU A 192 -18.08 -17.51 21.79
CA LEU A 192 -18.05 -17.45 23.24
C LEU A 192 -19.31 -16.73 23.76
N PRO A 193 -19.92 -17.21 24.86
CA PRO A 193 -21.05 -16.53 25.48
C PRO A 193 -20.61 -15.15 26.01
N PRO A 194 -21.52 -14.17 26.10
CA PRO A 194 -21.20 -12.89 26.72
C PRO A 194 -20.72 -13.12 28.16
N PRO A 195 -19.78 -12.30 28.67
CA PRO A 195 -19.38 -12.39 30.07
C PRO A 195 -20.64 -12.27 30.94
N ALA A 196 -20.83 -13.22 31.84
CA ALA A 196 -21.91 -13.15 32.82
C ALA A 196 -21.66 -11.92 33.70
N ASP A 197 -22.65 -11.03 33.77
CA ASP A 197 -22.68 -9.98 34.78
C ASP A 197 -22.73 -10.66 36.16
N GLU A 198 -21.67 -10.53 36.96
CA GLU A 198 -21.57 -11.05 38.33
C GLU A 198 -22.37 -10.20 39.35
N HIS A 199 -23.58 -9.76 39.01
CA HIS A 199 -24.43 -9.07 39.97
C HIS A 199 -25.86 -9.62 39.97
N GLU A 200 -26.34 -9.85 41.20
CA GLU A 200 -27.71 -10.20 41.61
C GLU A 200 -28.04 -11.70 41.79
N GLU A 201 -27.49 -12.30 42.85
CA GLU A 201 -28.28 -13.20 43.71
C GLU A 201 -28.04 -12.86 45.20
N GLU A 202 -28.69 -11.80 45.68
CA GLU A 202 -29.14 -11.73 47.08
C GLU A 202 -30.65 -11.47 47.03
N VAL A 203 -31.43 -12.55 47.07
CA VAL A 203 -32.87 -12.45 47.34
C VAL A 203 -33.04 -12.56 48.85
N GLU A 204 -33.16 -11.41 49.49
CA GLU A 204 -33.71 -11.26 50.85
C GLU A 204 -35.13 -11.84 50.87
N ALA A 205 -35.35 -12.81 51.76
CA ALA A 205 -36.65 -13.37 52.06
C ALA A 205 -37.09 -12.88 53.45
N GLU A 206 -37.94 -11.86 53.50
CA GLU A 206 -38.79 -11.50 54.65
C GLU A 206 -40.10 -10.91 54.08
N GLU A 207 -41.19 -11.68 54.11
CA GLU A 207 -42.24 -11.73 55.14
C GLU A 207 -43.47 -10.92 54.73
N PHE A 208 -44.61 -11.60 54.56
CA PHE A 208 -45.92 -10.97 54.77
C PHE A 208 -46.83 -11.93 55.52
N GLU A 209 -46.98 -11.59 56.79
CA GLU A 209 -47.94 -12.00 57.79
C GLU A 209 -49.39 -11.78 57.28
N TYR A 210 -50.26 -12.79 57.44
CA TYR A 210 -51.71 -12.59 57.38
C TYR A 210 -52.27 -12.98 58.75
N GLU A 211 -52.78 -11.99 59.48
CA GLU A 211 -53.69 -12.18 60.60
C GLU A 211 -55.05 -12.71 60.08
N GLU A 212 -55.47 -13.88 60.54
CA GLU A 212 -56.90 -14.26 60.59
C GLU A 212 -57.26 -14.47 62.06
N ASP A 213 -58.10 -13.57 62.59
CA ASP A 213 -58.73 -13.64 63.90
C ASP A 213 -59.70 -14.84 64.00
N GLU A 214 -59.62 -15.59 65.09
CA GLU A 214 -60.68 -16.50 65.57
C GLU A 214 -61.72 -15.72 66.41
N ALA A 215 -63.00 -15.79 66.02
CA ALA A 215 -64.17 -16.08 66.88
C ALA A 215 -65.50 -16.04 66.09
#